data_AF-A0A357M935-F1
#
_entry.id   AF-A0A357M935-F1
#
_cell.length_a   1.000
_cell.length_b   1.000
_cell.length_c   1.000
_cell.angle_alpha   90.00
_cell.angle_beta   90.00
_cell.angle_gamma   90.00
#
_symmetry.space_group_name_H-M   'P 1'
#
loop_
_entity.id
_entity.type
_entity.pdbx_description
1 polymer ?
#
loop_
_entity_poly.entity_id
_entity_poly.type
_entity_poly.pdbx_seq_one_letter_code
_entity_poly.pdbx_strand_id
1 'polypeptide(L)'
;MQTTGNLGLKKPEGTDIVDIADLNGNMDILDNAVTGKVDKVTGKQLSTNDYTTVEKTKLAGIATGANNYVHPNHTGDVISTSDGVTAIAAGVIVNADVNAAAGIDAAKIGTGVVSNAEFGYLDGVTSGIQGQLNGKAPLATTPQQTTADITYYVRTDGNDNNTGLANTAGGAFRTIGKAVSMLPKVINHAVVINVAAGTYTEELLLAGFSGSGSIYVIGSETLAGAMNYKIINVYVYRNSIRMNVNGFEFTGAPANRFNSSVRINENPGFFEIALCRCVFVDTTKNGVAVTGSPSVDVYQCEISNKLFACFSSYASHLTVQDFLGSGNSYRFRGSGGG
;
A
#
# COMPACT_ATOMS: atom_id res chain seq x y z
N MET A 1 73.39 -94.37 -39.25
CA MET A 1 72.00 -94.01 -39.58
C MET A 1 71.73 -92.53 -39.26
N GLN A 2 71.69 -91.66 -40.28
CA GLN A 2 71.29 -90.25 -40.13
C GLN A 2 69.76 -90.09 -40.16
N THR A 3 69.21 -89.10 -39.46
CA THR A 3 67.76 -88.80 -39.47
C THR A 3 67.45 -87.36 -39.95
N THR A 4 66.18 -87.07 -40.25
CA THR A 4 65.69 -85.71 -40.54
C THR A 4 65.42 -84.92 -39.25
N GLY A 5 65.58 -83.59 -39.28
CA GLY A 5 65.48 -82.75 -38.08
C GLY A 5 64.06 -82.54 -37.54
N ASN A 6 63.04 -82.56 -38.39
CA ASN A 6 61.66 -82.25 -37.97
C ASN A 6 60.93 -83.48 -37.43
N LEU A 7 60.96 -84.59 -38.19
CA LEU A 7 60.18 -85.79 -37.90
C LEU A 7 61.08 -87.00 -37.60
N GLY A 8 62.39 -86.83 -37.51
CA GLY A 8 63.30 -87.94 -37.17
C GLY A 8 63.37 -89.07 -38.22
N LEU A 9 62.86 -88.86 -39.44
CA LEU A 9 62.84 -89.87 -40.49
C LEU A 9 64.26 -90.36 -40.83
N LYS A 10 64.47 -91.66 -40.89
CA LYS A 10 65.74 -92.31 -41.24
C LYS A 10 66.15 -92.03 -42.69
N LYS A 11 67.42 -91.71 -42.94
CA LYS A 11 67.97 -91.45 -44.28
C LYS A 11 68.75 -92.67 -44.80
N PRO A 12 68.71 -92.98 -46.10
CA PRO A 12 69.57 -94.01 -46.69
C PRO A 12 71.06 -93.68 -46.54
N GLU A 13 71.92 -94.67 -46.30
CA GLU A 13 73.39 -94.53 -46.32
C GLU A 13 73.99 -95.24 -47.53
N GLY A 14 75.05 -94.69 -48.13
CA GLY A 14 75.53 -95.08 -49.47
C GLY A 14 76.04 -96.52 -49.63
N THR A 15 76.14 -97.29 -48.54
CA THR A 15 76.54 -98.71 -48.53
C THR A 15 75.41 -99.66 -48.14
N ASP A 16 74.23 -99.13 -47.77
CA ASP A 16 73.09 -99.95 -47.36
C ASP A 16 72.20 -100.32 -48.55
N ILE A 17 71.88 -101.60 -48.66
CA ILE A 17 70.78 -102.06 -49.51
C ILE A 17 69.49 -101.56 -48.85
N VAL A 18 68.67 -100.83 -49.58
CA VAL A 18 67.45 -100.18 -49.08
C VAL A 18 66.63 -101.13 -48.19
N ASP A 19 66.59 -100.88 -46.88
CA ASP A 19 65.80 -101.65 -45.92
C ASP A 19 64.33 -101.20 -45.97
N ILE A 20 63.44 -102.12 -46.34
CA ILE A 20 61.99 -101.91 -46.40
C ILE A 20 61.44 -101.55 -45.02
N ALA A 21 62.03 -102.03 -43.92
CA ALA A 21 61.61 -101.71 -42.57
C ALA A 21 61.80 -100.22 -42.23
N ASP A 22 62.88 -99.61 -42.71
CA ASP A 22 63.16 -98.19 -42.49
C ASP A 22 62.20 -97.29 -43.27
N LEU A 23 61.84 -97.70 -44.49
CA LEU A 23 60.85 -96.99 -45.30
C LEU A 23 59.46 -97.03 -44.65
N ASN A 24 59.02 -98.22 -44.22
CA ASN A 24 57.73 -98.37 -43.56
C ASN A 24 57.67 -97.57 -42.25
N GLY A 25 58.74 -97.64 -41.44
CA GLY A 25 58.81 -96.87 -40.19
C GLY A 25 58.77 -95.35 -40.43
N ASN A 26 59.44 -94.85 -41.47
CA ASN A 26 59.35 -93.44 -41.84
C ASN A 26 57.95 -93.04 -42.31
N MET A 27 57.28 -93.93 -43.03
CA MET A 27 55.95 -93.66 -43.54
C MET A 27 54.92 -93.63 -42.40
N ASP A 28 55.02 -94.53 -41.42
CA ASP A 28 54.19 -94.49 -40.21
C ASP A 28 54.37 -93.16 -39.44
N ILE A 29 55.61 -92.66 -39.35
CA ILE A 29 55.88 -91.36 -38.71
C ILE A 29 55.24 -90.22 -39.49
N LEU A 30 55.35 -90.24 -40.82
CA LEU A 30 54.82 -89.19 -41.67
C LEU A 30 53.28 -89.18 -41.66
N ASP A 31 52.63 -90.36 -41.67
CA ASP A 31 51.18 -90.50 -41.61
C ASP A 31 50.60 -89.93 -40.30
N ASN A 32 51.23 -90.27 -39.18
CA ASN A 32 50.89 -89.71 -37.87
C ASN A 32 51.09 -88.19 -37.83
N ALA A 33 52.19 -87.68 -38.38
CA ALA A 33 52.48 -86.25 -38.39
C ALA A 33 51.51 -85.45 -39.25
N VAL A 34 51.08 -85.98 -40.39
CA VAL A 34 50.10 -85.35 -41.29
C VAL A 34 48.71 -85.35 -40.65
N THR A 35 48.33 -86.42 -39.95
CA THR A 35 47.05 -86.48 -39.21
C THR A 35 46.95 -85.40 -38.13
N GLY A 36 48.07 -84.96 -37.55
CA GLY A 36 48.12 -83.88 -36.56
C GLY A 36 48.16 -82.46 -37.14
N LYS A 37 48.24 -82.29 -38.47
CA LYS A 37 48.23 -80.97 -39.09
C LYS A 37 46.81 -80.46 -39.23
N VAL A 38 46.65 -79.15 -38.99
CA VAL A 38 45.40 -78.44 -39.24
C VAL A 38 45.49 -77.75 -40.60
N ASP A 39 44.47 -77.94 -41.45
CA ASP A 39 44.41 -77.36 -42.79
C ASP A 39 44.47 -75.82 -42.77
N LYS A 40 45.23 -75.25 -43.72
CA LYS A 40 45.26 -73.80 -43.92
C LYS A 40 44.00 -73.36 -44.67
N VAL A 41 43.25 -72.42 -44.10
CA VAL A 41 42.11 -71.77 -44.77
C VAL A 41 42.51 -70.35 -45.20
N THR A 42 42.20 -70.00 -46.45
CA THR A 42 42.46 -68.66 -47.02
C THR A 42 41.86 -67.55 -46.16
N GLY A 43 42.65 -66.52 -45.84
CA GLY A 43 42.23 -65.36 -45.04
C GLY A 43 42.37 -65.52 -43.52
N LYS A 44 42.92 -66.64 -43.03
CA LYS A 44 43.22 -66.85 -41.59
C LYS A 44 44.72 -67.05 -41.36
N GLN A 45 45.23 -66.56 -40.23
CA GLN A 45 46.55 -66.97 -39.74
C GLN A 45 46.49 -68.42 -39.25
N LEU A 46 47.59 -69.18 -39.39
CA LEU A 46 47.62 -70.59 -39.04
C LEU A 46 47.43 -70.79 -37.51
N SER A 47 46.45 -71.62 -37.15
CA SER A 47 46.31 -72.41 -35.92
C SER A 47 45.84 -71.82 -34.58
N THR A 48 45.13 -70.69 -34.51
CA THR A 48 44.29 -70.43 -33.32
C THR A 48 42.90 -69.93 -33.75
N ASN A 49 41.92 -70.84 -33.74
CA ASN A 49 40.52 -70.44 -33.81
C ASN A 49 40.14 -69.87 -32.42
N ASP A 50 40.45 -68.60 -32.15
CA ASP A 50 40.19 -67.95 -30.84
C ASP A 50 38.70 -67.78 -30.49
N TYR A 51 37.79 -68.26 -31.34
CA TYR A 51 36.36 -68.23 -31.12
C TYR A 51 35.73 -69.55 -31.55
N THR A 52 34.83 -70.07 -30.72
CA THR A 52 33.92 -71.15 -31.06
C THR A 52 32.98 -70.72 -32.20
N THR A 53 32.41 -71.69 -32.92
CA THR A 53 31.40 -71.41 -33.97
C THR A 53 30.22 -70.61 -33.41
N VAL A 54 29.83 -70.87 -32.16
CA VAL A 54 28.73 -70.15 -31.49
C VAL A 54 29.08 -68.68 -31.27
N GLU A 55 30.32 -68.38 -30.84
CA GLU A 55 30.77 -67.00 -30.64
C GLU A 55 30.89 -66.26 -31.97
N LYS A 56 31.42 -66.89 -33.03
CA LYS A 56 31.48 -66.26 -34.36
C LYS A 56 30.11 -65.94 -34.92
N THR A 57 29.12 -66.81 -34.77
CA THR A 57 27.75 -66.55 -35.20
C THR A 57 27.14 -65.39 -34.42
N LYS A 58 27.39 -65.31 -33.11
CA LYS A 58 26.95 -64.17 -32.28
C LYS A 58 27.60 -62.86 -32.71
N LEU A 59 28.91 -62.86 -32.94
CA LEU A 59 29.67 -61.67 -33.37
C LEU A 59 29.26 -61.20 -34.77
N ALA A 60 29.04 -62.13 -35.71
CA ALA A 60 28.60 -61.81 -37.07
C ALA A 60 27.18 -61.22 -37.12
N GLY A 61 26.35 -61.47 -36.10
CA GLY A 61 25.00 -60.88 -36.00
C GLY A 61 24.96 -59.44 -35.49
N ILE A 62 26.10 -58.86 -35.06
CA ILE A 62 26.16 -57.50 -34.53
C ILE A 62 26.34 -56.52 -35.70
N ALA A 63 25.37 -55.62 -35.89
CA ALA A 63 25.43 -54.58 -36.92
C ALA A 63 26.56 -53.57 -36.68
N THR A 64 27.11 -53.00 -37.76
CA THR A 64 28.14 -51.96 -37.68
C THR A 64 27.63 -50.76 -36.87
N GLY A 65 28.31 -50.42 -35.77
CA GLY A 65 27.94 -49.30 -34.89
C GLY A 65 26.94 -49.62 -33.78
N ALA A 66 26.60 -50.90 -33.55
CA ALA A 66 25.73 -51.28 -32.44
C ALA A 66 26.30 -50.83 -31.08
N ASN A 67 25.54 -50.00 -30.36
CA ASN A 67 25.81 -49.61 -28.97
C ASN A 67 24.98 -50.50 -28.02
N ASN A 68 25.53 -50.84 -26.86
CA ASN A 68 24.89 -51.77 -25.91
C ASN A 68 23.64 -51.17 -25.22
N TYR A 69 23.41 -49.87 -25.35
CA TYR A 69 22.30 -49.17 -24.69
C TYR A 69 21.88 -47.92 -25.47
N VAL A 70 20.62 -47.89 -25.92
CA VAL A 70 19.92 -46.68 -26.36
C VAL A 70 18.90 -46.37 -25.28
N HIS A 71 19.03 -45.22 -24.61
CA HIS A 71 18.08 -44.81 -23.57
C HIS A 71 16.71 -44.55 -24.21
N PRO A 72 15.61 -45.16 -23.73
CA PRO A 72 14.27 -44.84 -24.22
C PRO A 72 13.98 -43.36 -23.98
N ASN A 73 13.46 -42.65 -24.98
CA ASN A 73 12.95 -41.31 -24.74
C ASN A 73 11.79 -41.41 -23.75
N HIS A 74 11.80 -40.60 -22.69
CA HIS A 74 10.66 -40.51 -21.79
C HIS A 74 9.54 -39.72 -22.47
N THR A 75 8.29 -40.11 -22.19
CA THR A 75 7.10 -39.38 -22.64
C THR A 75 6.47 -38.70 -21.44
N GLY A 76 6.10 -37.41 -21.58
CA GLY A 76 5.64 -36.54 -20.50
C GLY A 76 6.38 -35.20 -20.47
N ASP A 77 6.40 -34.53 -19.32
CA ASP A 77 6.81 -33.12 -19.13
C ASP A 77 8.31 -32.84 -19.26
N VAL A 78 9.11 -33.86 -19.60
CA VAL A 78 10.57 -33.75 -19.70
C VAL A 78 11.03 -34.31 -21.04
N ILE A 79 11.88 -33.56 -21.75
CA ILE A 79 12.64 -34.01 -22.92
C ILE A 79 14.12 -34.02 -22.51
N SER A 80 14.82 -35.14 -22.72
CA SER A 80 16.28 -35.24 -22.50
C SER A 80 16.96 -35.42 -23.83
N THR A 81 17.86 -34.50 -24.16
CA THR A 81 18.75 -34.62 -25.32
C THR A 81 20.17 -34.83 -24.82
N SER A 82 20.58 -36.10 -24.67
CA SER A 82 21.95 -36.55 -24.33
C SER A 82 22.57 -35.88 -23.09
N ASP A 83 22.67 -36.63 -21.97
CA ASP A 83 23.57 -36.43 -20.81
C ASP A 83 23.84 -34.98 -20.28
N GLY A 84 23.01 -33.99 -20.62
CA GLY A 84 23.15 -32.59 -20.23
C GLY A 84 21.84 -31.80 -20.24
N VAL A 85 21.64 -31.05 -19.15
CA VAL A 85 20.60 -30.07 -18.78
C VAL A 85 19.16 -30.35 -19.27
N THR A 86 18.36 -30.93 -18.37
CA THR A 86 16.89 -30.97 -18.42
C THR A 86 16.30 -29.57 -18.20
N ALA A 87 16.13 -28.80 -19.29
CA ALA A 87 15.29 -27.61 -19.25
C ALA A 87 13.84 -27.99 -19.59
N ILE A 88 12.90 -27.73 -18.69
CA ILE A 88 11.47 -27.83 -18.98
C ILE A 88 11.14 -26.66 -19.92
N ALA A 89 10.61 -26.95 -21.11
CA ALA A 89 10.27 -25.91 -22.06
C ALA A 89 9.19 -24.97 -21.51
N ALA A 90 9.23 -23.70 -21.92
CA ALA A 90 8.24 -22.71 -21.49
C ALA A 90 6.82 -23.16 -21.85
N GLY A 91 5.91 -23.12 -20.87
CA GLY A 91 4.50 -23.50 -21.06
C GLY A 91 4.20 -24.99 -20.97
N VAL A 92 5.19 -25.85 -20.68
CA VAL A 92 4.96 -27.30 -20.49
C VAL A 92 4.29 -27.59 -19.15
N ILE A 93 4.68 -26.89 -18.07
CA ILE A 93 3.97 -27.01 -16.79
C ILE A 93 2.71 -26.15 -16.82
N VAL A 94 1.56 -26.81 -16.78
CA VAL A 94 0.23 -26.22 -16.69
C VAL A 94 -0.40 -26.54 -15.32
N ASN A 95 -1.52 -25.88 -15.00
CA ASN A 95 -2.22 -26.12 -13.72
C ASN A 95 -2.65 -27.57 -13.52
N ALA A 96 -2.90 -28.32 -14.60
CA ALA A 96 -3.31 -29.72 -14.53
C ALA A 96 -2.18 -30.66 -14.08
N ASP A 97 -0.92 -30.27 -14.25
CA ASP A 97 0.25 -31.06 -13.83
C ASP A 97 0.50 -30.94 -12.33
N VAL A 98 -0.07 -29.90 -11.70
CA VAL A 98 0.00 -29.68 -10.26
C VAL A 98 -1.14 -30.45 -9.59
N ASN A 99 -0.81 -31.50 -8.85
CA ASN A 99 -1.78 -32.26 -8.07
C ASN A 99 -2.54 -31.32 -7.11
N ALA A 100 -3.86 -31.46 -7.01
CA ALA A 100 -4.69 -30.64 -6.13
C ALA A 100 -4.31 -30.71 -4.63
N ALA A 101 -3.62 -31.78 -4.21
CA ALA A 101 -3.07 -31.94 -2.86
C ALA A 101 -1.60 -31.46 -2.73
N ALA A 102 -0.99 -30.96 -3.80
CA ALA A 102 0.36 -30.45 -3.77
C ALA A 102 0.41 -29.12 -2.99
N GLY A 103 1.10 -29.13 -1.85
CA GLY A 103 1.51 -27.91 -1.18
C GLY A 103 2.70 -27.29 -1.91
N ILE A 104 2.45 -26.49 -2.95
CA ILE A 104 3.50 -25.69 -3.59
C ILE A 104 3.86 -24.56 -2.62
N ASP A 105 4.99 -24.70 -1.93
CA ASP A 105 5.49 -23.69 -0.99
C ASP A 105 5.74 -22.36 -1.72
N ALA A 106 5.28 -21.24 -1.13
CA ALA A 106 5.49 -19.88 -1.63
C ALA A 106 6.98 -19.56 -1.87
N ALA A 107 7.89 -20.22 -1.13
CA ALA A 107 9.33 -20.09 -1.34
C ALA A 107 9.80 -20.55 -2.74
N LYS A 108 9.01 -21.37 -3.44
CA LYS A 108 9.32 -21.92 -4.78
C LYS A 108 8.76 -21.09 -5.95
N ILE A 109 7.98 -20.04 -5.69
CA ILE A 109 7.31 -19.19 -6.70
C ILE A 109 7.85 -17.74 -6.72
N GLY A 110 9.02 -17.48 -6.11
CA GLY A 110 9.69 -16.18 -6.06
C GLY A 110 11.16 -16.28 -5.61
N THR A 111 11.77 -15.19 -5.13
CA THR A 111 13.16 -15.18 -4.60
C THR A 111 13.37 -15.95 -3.29
N GLY A 112 12.34 -16.68 -2.81
CA GLY A 112 12.38 -17.41 -1.54
C GLY A 112 12.23 -16.52 -0.29
N VAL A 113 11.90 -15.24 -0.44
CA VAL A 113 11.76 -14.29 0.69
C VAL A 113 10.33 -14.22 1.24
N VAL A 114 9.31 -14.57 0.44
CA VAL A 114 7.90 -14.53 0.83
C VAL A 114 7.48 -15.89 1.39
N SER A 115 7.14 -15.95 2.68
CA SER A 115 6.62 -17.14 3.36
C SER A 115 5.16 -17.44 2.98
N ASN A 116 4.69 -18.67 3.24
CA ASN A 116 3.28 -19.04 3.06
C ASN A 116 2.32 -18.13 3.84
N ALA A 117 2.72 -17.64 5.02
CA ALA A 117 1.94 -16.70 5.80
C ALA A 117 1.83 -15.32 5.12
N GLU A 118 2.94 -14.81 4.57
CA GLU A 118 2.96 -13.54 3.85
C GLU A 118 2.17 -13.60 2.53
N PHE A 119 2.23 -14.73 1.84
CA PHE A 119 1.39 -14.98 0.66
C PHE A 119 -0.10 -15.10 1.02
N GLY A 120 -0.41 -15.73 2.16
CA GLY A 120 -1.78 -15.85 2.68
C GLY A 120 -2.43 -14.51 3.02
N TYR A 121 -1.67 -13.45 3.32
CA TYR A 121 -2.23 -12.10 3.49
C TYR A 121 -2.77 -11.48 2.19
N LEU A 122 -2.49 -12.08 1.04
CA LEU A 122 -3.12 -11.70 -0.23
C LEU A 122 -4.53 -12.28 -0.39
N ASP A 123 -4.89 -13.28 0.43
CA ASP A 123 -6.24 -13.85 0.44
C ASP A 123 -7.22 -12.80 1.02
N GLY A 124 -8.17 -12.37 0.19
CA GLY A 124 -9.10 -11.26 0.50
C GLY A 124 -8.79 -9.93 -0.22
N VAL A 125 -7.73 -9.87 -1.02
CA VAL A 125 -7.44 -8.73 -1.91
C VAL A 125 -8.42 -8.75 -3.10
N THR A 126 -9.38 -7.82 -3.14
CA THR A 126 -10.45 -7.77 -4.17
C THR A 126 -10.10 -6.89 -5.39
N SER A 127 -8.95 -6.23 -5.38
CA SER A 127 -8.41 -5.39 -6.46
C SER A 127 -6.89 -5.28 -6.31
N GLY A 128 -6.16 -4.62 -7.22
CA GLY A 128 -4.70 -4.49 -7.07
C GLY A 128 -4.28 -3.93 -5.71
N ILE A 129 -3.27 -4.55 -5.06
CA ILE A 129 -2.80 -4.21 -3.70
C ILE A 129 -2.54 -2.70 -3.54
N GLN A 130 -1.93 -2.08 -4.56
CA GLN A 130 -1.67 -0.63 -4.56
C GLN A 130 -2.95 0.20 -4.48
N GLY A 131 -4.04 -0.24 -5.12
CA GLY A 131 -5.34 0.42 -5.05
C GLY A 131 -5.95 0.33 -3.65
N GLN A 132 -5.85 -0.83 -3.00
CA GLN A 132 -6.30 -1.01 -1.61
C GLN A 132 -5.48 -0.18 -0.61
N LEU A 133 -4.16 -0.08 -0.82
CA LEU A 133 -3.29 0.79 -0.02
C LEU A 133 -3.62 2.28 -0.22
N ASN A 134 -3.82 2.70 -1.46
CA ASN A 134 -4.22 4.08 -1.78
C ASN A 134 -5.62 4.42 -1.23
N GLY A 135 -6.48 3.43 -1.05
CA GLY A 135 -7.83 3.60 -0.50
C GLY A 135 -7.91 3.62 1.03
N LYS A 136 -6.84 3.27 1.76
CA LYS A 136 -6.83 3.41 3.22
C LYS A 136 -6.77 4.89 3.59
N ALA A 137 -7.79 5.39 4.28
CA ALA A 137 -7.78 6.76 4.82
C ALA A 137 -6.55 6.96 5.74
N PRO A 138 -5.90 8.14 5.70
CA PRO A 138 -4.89 8.51 6.68
C PRO A 138 -5.45 8.30 8.09
N LEU A 139 -4.64 7.72 8.98
CA LEU A 139 -5.07 7.31 10.32
C LEU A 139 -5.66 8.52 11.07
N ALA A 140 -6.99 8.58 11.16
CA ALA A 140 -7.77 9.68 11.73
C ALA A 140 -7.58 9.87 13.25
N THR A 141 -6.63 9.15 13.85
CA THR A 141 -6.35 9.14 15.29
C THR A 141 -5.21 10.08 15.69
N THR A 142 -4.43 10.61 14.75
CA THR A 142 -3.56 11.75 15.04
C THR A 142 -4.38 13.04 14.92
N PRO A 143 -4.37 13.92 15.95
CA PRO A 143 -4.98 15.23 15.83
C PRO A 143 -4.47 15.91 14.57
N GLN A 144 -5.37 16.12 13.61
CA GLN A 144 -5.03 16.82 12.39
C GLN A 144 -4.73 18.27 12.75
N GLN A 145 -3.77 18.87 12.06
CA GLN A 145 -3.42 20.28 12.18
C GLN A 145 -3.49 20.94 10.80
N THR A 146 -3.70 22.25 10.76
CA THR A 146 -3.55 23.01 9.50
C THR A 146 -2.13 22.86 8.96
N THR A 147 -1.98 22.64 7.66
CA THR A 147 -0.69 22.56 6.97
C THR A 147 -0.33 23.82 6.18
N ALA A 148 -1.29 24.75 6.02
CA ALA A 148 -1.13 26.05 5.40
C ALA A 148 -2.28 26.97 5.85
N ASP A 149 -2.25 28.25 5.43
CA ASP A 149 -3.38 29.16 5.57
C ASP A 149 -4.62 28.63 4.83
N ILE A 150 -5.80 28.87 5.40
CA ILE A 150 -7.08 28.40 4.85
C ILE A 150 -7.99 29.59 4.64
N THR A 151 -8.56 29.70 3.44
CA THR A 151 -9.69 30.62 3.18
C THR A 151 -10.89 29.82 2.72
N TYR A 152 -11.98 29.91 3.46
CA TYR A 152 -13.28 29.38 3.07
C TYR A 152 -14.25 30.48 2.72
N TYR A 153 -15.17 30.17 1.81
CA TYR A 153 -16.29 31.01 1.43
C TYR A 153 -17.61 30.34 1.80
N VAL A 154 -18.52 31.11 2.38
CA VAL A 154 -19.87 30.68 2.76
C VAL A 154 -20.88 31.60 2.07
N ARG A 155 -21.89 31.01 1.41
CA ARG A 155 -22.92 31.74 0.67
C ARG A 155 -24.28 31.05 0.81
N THR A 156 -25.36 31.82 0.84
CA THR A 156 -26.73 31.28 0.90
C THR A 156 -27.14 30.48 -0.36
N ASP A 157 -26.50 30.74 -1.49
CA ASP A 157 -26.63 29.99 -2.76
C ASP A 157 -25.60 28.86 -2.92
N GLY A 158 -24.77 28.61 -1.89
CA GLY A 158 -23.79 27.53 -1.86
C GLY A 158 -24.38 26.16 -1.50
N ASN A 159 -23.48 25.17 -1.36
CA ASN A 159 -23.81 23.79 -0.99
C ASN A 159 -22.74 23.24 -0.02
N ASP A 160 -23.17 22.56 1.05
CA ASP A 160 -22.25 21.99 2.05
C ASP A 160 -21.45 20.77 1.54
N ASN A 161 -21.78 20.26 0.36
CA ASN A 161 -20.97 19.28 -0.36
C ASN A 161 -19.84 19.91 -1.19
N ASN A 162 -19.80 21.25 -1.32
CA ASN A 162 -18.70 21.94 -1.99
C ASN A 162 -17.43 21.92 -1.14
N THR A 163 -16.32 22.41 -1.69
CA THR A 163 -15.03 22.47 -0.98
C THR A 163 -14.85 23.71 -0.11
N GLY A 164 -15.67 24.75 -0.32
CA GLY A 164 -15.54 26.05 0.33
C GLY A 164 -14.43 26.93 -0.24
N LEU A 165 -13.65 26.48 -1.22
CA LEU A 165 -12.40 27.14 -1.63
C LEU A 165 -12.56 28.20 -2.72
N ALA A 166 -13.77 28.40 -3.25
CA ALA A 166 -14.04 29.43 -4.25
C ALA A 166 -15.30 30.22 -3.92
N ASN A 167 -15.24 31.54 -4.10
CA ASN A 167 -16.37 32.46 -3.88
C ASN A 167 -17.39 32.41 -5.02
N THR A 168 -18.02 31.25 -5.21
CA THR A 168 -19.07 31.02 -6.22
C THR A 168 -20.11 30.06 -5.65
N ALA A 169 -21.32 30.01 -6.21
CA ALA A 169 -22.35 29.06 -5.79
C ALA A 169 -21.87 27.58 -5.88
N GLY A 170 -21.06 27.26 -6.89
CA GLY A 170 -20.49 25.92 -7.07
C GLY A 170 -19.24 25.63 -6.21
N GLY A 171 -18.70 26.63 -5.52
CA GLY A 171 -17.46 26.50 -4.74
C GLY A 171 -17.61 26.73 -3.24
N ALA A 172 -18.56 27.57 -2.81
CA ALA A 172 -18.75 27.97 -1.42
C ALA A 172 -19.60 26.96 -0.64
N PHE A 173 -19.36 26.87 0.67
CA PHE A 173 -20.28 26.18 1.59
C PHE A 173 -21.60 26.93 1.69
N ARG A 174 -22.67 26.22 2.08
CA ARG A 174 -23.98 26.83 2.35
C ARG A 174 -24.05 27.40 3.77
N THR A 175 -23.39 26.74 4.72
CA THR A 175 -23.44 27.06 6.14
C THR A 175 -22.06 27.41 6.71
N ILE A 176 -22.05 28.27 7.72
CA ILE A 176 -20.85 28.63 8.48
C ILE A 176 -20.42 27.45 9.35
N GLY A 177 -21.39 26.73 9.92
CA GLY A 177 -21.13 25.50 10.69
C GLY A 177 -20.40 24.45 9.86
N LYS A 178 -20.73 24.31 8.57
CA LYS A 178 -19.97 23.42 7.67
C LYS A 178 -18.53 23.89 7.52
N ALA A 179 -18.28 25.18 7.25
CA ALA A 179 -16.93 25.71 7.14
C ALA A 179 -16.09 25.45 8.41
N VAL A 180 -16.67 25.67 9.59
CA VAL A 180 -16.02 25.38 10.88
C VAL A 180 -15.75 23.87 11.06
N SER A 181 -16.67 23.01 10.62
CA SER A 181 -16.50 21.55 10.72
C SER A 181 -15.34 20.99 9.88
N MET A 182 -14.91 21.73 8.85
CA MET A 182 -13.77 21.34 8.02
C MET A 182 -12.43 21.71 8.65
N LEU A 183 -12.43 22.45 9.75
CA LEU A 183 -11.20 22.86 10.42
C LEU A 183 -10.68 21.77 11.36
N PRO A 184 -9.37 21.46 11.32
CA PRO A 184 -8.74 20.65 12.35
C PRO A 184 -8.82 21.33 13.72
N LYS A 185 -8.70 20.56 14.81
CA LYS A 185 -8.69 21.14 16.17
C LYS A 185 -7.41 21.90 16.50
N VAL A 186 -6.30 21.57 15.83
CA VAL A 186 -5.03 22.30 15.96
C VAL A 186 -4.87 23.25 14.77
N ILE A 187 -4.90 24.55 15.03
CA ILE A 187 -4.74 25.61 14.05
C ILE A 187 -3.40 26.30 14.29
N ASN A 188 -2.47 26.13 13.35
CA ASN A 188 -1.13 26.73 13.39
C ASN A 188 -0.92 27.81 12.33
N HIS A 189 -1.91 28.03 11.46
CA HIS A 189 -1.91 28.98 10.35
C HIS A 189 -3.10 29.95 10.47
N ALA A 190 -3.19 30.93 9.57
CA ALA A 190 -4.35 31.82 9.50
C ALA A 190 -5.53 31.12 8.82
N VAL A 191 -6.69 31.16 9.46
CA VAL A 191 -7.95 30.69 8.91
C VAL A 191 -8.89 31.88 8.73
N VAL A 192 -9.42 32.04 7.52
CA VAL A 192 -10.40 33.06 7.18
C VAL A 192 -11.66 32.39 6.63
N ILE A 193 -12.81 32.67 7.23
CA ILE A 193 -14.13 32.26 6.75
C ILE A 193 -14.85 33.52 6.28
N ASN A 194 -14.85 33.75 4.96
CA ASN A 194 -15.54 34.85 4.31
C ASN A 194 -17.01 34.47 4.06
N VAL A 195 -17.91 35.15 4.74
CA VAL A 195 -19.35 34.91 4.63
C VAL A 195 -19.96 35.97 3.74
N ALA A 196 -20.68 35.58 2.69
CA ALA A 196 -21.42 36.52 1.85
C ALA A 196 -22.70 37.00 2.56
N ALA A 197 -23.17 38.19 2.17
CA ALA A 197 -24.43 38.74 2.68
C ALA A 197 -25.58 37.73 2.52
N GLY A 198 -26.41 37.62 3.54
CA GLY A 198 -27.50 36.67 3.61
C GLY A 198 -27.94 36.37 5.04
N THR A 199 -28.97 35.54 5.15
CA THR A 199 -29.48 35.03 6.43
C THR A 199 -29.10 33.58 6.59
N TYR A 200 -28.29 33.28 7.59
CA TYR A 200 -27.90 31.94 7.99
C TYR A 200 -28.60 31.62 9.31
N THR A 201 -29.63 30.78 9.26
CA THR A 201 -30.43 30.40 10.43
C THR A 201 -29.73 29.33 11.26
N GLU A 202 -28.53 29.66 11.72
CA GLU A 202 -27.66 28.78 12.49
C GLU A 202 -26.97 29.56 13.62
N GLU A 203 -26.46 28.79 14.57
CA GLU A 203 -25.57 29.28 15.60
C GLU A 203 -24.11 29.09 15.15
N LEU A 204 -23.29 30.13 15.31
CA LEU A 204 -21.85 30.02 15.11
C LEU A 204 -21.20 29.46 16.38
N LEU A 205 -20.79 28.19 16.33
CA LEU A 205 -20.06 27.51 17.40
C LEU A 205 -18.56 27.47 17.10
N LEU A 206 -17.75 28.12 17.93
CA LEU A 206 -16.28 28.03 17.91
C LEU A 206 -15.78 27.38 19.20
N ALA A 207 -15.39 26.10 19.14
CA ALA A 207 -15.08 25.33 20.34
C ALA A 207 -13.88 24.38 20.23
N GLY A 208 -12.98 24.48 21.20
CA GLY A 208 -11.86 23.55 21.42
C GLY A 208 -10.70 23.71 20.43
N PHE A 209 -10.51 24.87 19.82
CA PHE A 209 -9.38 25.13 18.93
C PHE A 209 -8.12 25.53 19.71
N SER A 210 -6.98 24.93 19.34
CA SER A 210 -5.67 25.19 19.93
C SER A 210 -4.60 25.42 18.86
N GLY A 211 -3.36 25.73 19.26
CA GLY A 211 -2.23 25.96 18.34
C GLY A 211 -1.70 27.39 18.38
N SER A 212 -0.95 27.78 17.34
CA SER A 212 -0.32 29.10 17.20
C SER A 212 -1.00 30.02 16.18
N GLY A 213 -2.05 29.54 15.50
CA GLY A 213 -2.74 30.25 14.43
C GLY A 213 -3.90 31.11 14.92
N SER A 214 -4.81 31.41 14.00
CA SER A 214 -5.99 32.25 14.28
C SER A 214 -7.17 31.91 13.39
N ILE A 215 -8.39 32.23 13.85
CA ILE A 215 -9.63 32.08 13.07
C ILE A 215 -10.35 33.42 12.97
N TYR A 216 -10.62 33.87 11.75
CA TYR A 216 -11.43 35.05 11.45
C TYR A 216 -12.71 34.62 10.74
N VAL A 217 -13.86 34.96 11.31
CA VAL A 217 -15.17 34.80 10.65
C VAL A 217 -15.67 36.18 10.25
N ILE A 218 -15.70 36.44 8.95
CA ILE A 218 -15.85 37.80 8.39
C ILE A 218 -17.17 37.89 7.63
N GLY A 219 -18.05 38.77 8.09
CA GLY A 219 -19.25 39.23 7.40
C GLY A 219 -19.02 40.61 6.77
N SER A 220 -19.74 41.62 7.27
CA SER A 220 -19.61 43.00 6.81
C SER A 220 -18.30 43.68 7.24
N GLU A 221 -17.76 44.54 6.38
CA GLU A 221 -16.61 45.42 6.70
C GLU A 221 -17.03 46.70 7.46
N THR A 222 -18.33 46.93 7.63
CA THR A 222 -18.87 48.09 8.36
C THR A 222 -20.01 47.68 9.30
N LEU A 223 -20.18 48.43 10.40
CA LEU A 223 -21.29 48.21 11.33
C LEU A 223 -22.66 48.41 10.65
N ALA A 224 -22.78 49.36 9.72
CA ALA A 224 -24.02 49.58 8.97
C ALA A 224 -24.35 48.39 8.05
N GLY A 225 -23.35 47.82 7.38
CA GLY A 225 -23.54 46.68 6.49
C GLY A 225 -23.88 45.38 7.21
N ALA A 226 -23.59 45.24 8.51
CA ALA A 226 -23.82 44.02 9.28
C ALA A 226 -25.29 43.57 9.30
N MET A 227 -26.24 44.48 9.08
CA MET A 227 -27.66 44.14 8.93
C MET A 227 -27.96 43.18 7.76
N ASN A 228 -27.03 43.05 6.81
CA ASN A 228 -27.16 42.15 5.67
C ASN A 228 -26.52 40.77 5.92
N TYR A 229 -25.89 40.54 7.08
CA TYR A 229 -25.18 39.30 7.41
C TYR A 229 -25.76 38.76 8.71
N LYS A 230 -26.80 37.93 8.60
CA LYS A 230 -27.58 37.51 9.78
C LYS A 230 -27.19 36.10 10.21
N ILE A 231 -26.92 35.94 11.50
CA ILE A 231 -26.81 34.65 12.18
C ILE A 231 -27.66 34.67 13.45
N ILE A 232 -28.01 33.50 13.99
CA ILE A 232 -28.83 33.47 15.21
C ILE A 232 -28.04 34.09 16.36
N ASN A 233 -26.88 33.52 16.67
CA ASN A 233 -26.05 33.86 17.81
C ASN A 233 -24.65 33.27 17.64
N VAL A 234 -23.74 33.63 18.55
CA VAL A 234 -22.37 33.12 18.60
C VAL A 234 -22.10 32.46 19.94
N TYR A 235 -21.44 31.30 19.93
CA TYR A 235 -20.92 30.65 21.13
C TYR A 235 -19.48 30.23 20.97
N VAL A 236 -18.68 30.70 21.91
CA VAL A 236 -17.24 30.51 21.95
C VAL A 236 -16.87 29.81 23.24
N TYR A 237 -16.16 28.69 23.12
CA TYR A 237 -15.86 27.83 24.26
C TYR A 237 -14.48 27.17 24.17
N ARG A 238 -13.61 27.45 25.16
CA ARG A 238 -12.33 26.73 25.34
C ARG A 238 -11.39 26.74 24.13
N ASN A 239 -11.20 27.91 23.52
CA ASN A 239 -10.21 28.07 22.47
C ASN A 239 -8.98 28.80 23.04
N SER A 240 -7.79 28.30 22.74
CA SER A 240 -6.52 28.89 23.20
C SER A 240 -5.86 29.79 22.15
N ILE A 241 -6.45 29.89 20.95
CA ILE A 241 -5.96 30.71 19.86
C ILE A 241 -6.71 32.05 19.78
N ARG A 242 -6.14 33.00 19.03
CA ARG A 242 -6.81 34.25 18.68
C ARG A 242 -7.97 33.96 17.73
N MET A 243 -9.14 34.53 18.01
CA MET A 243 -10.26 34.47 17.09
C MET A 243 -11.03 35.79 17.03
N ASN A 244 -11.67 36.03 15.90
CA ASN A 244 -12.46 37.23 15.66
C ASN A 244 -13.74 36.86 14.90
N VAL A 245 -14.86 37.47 15.30
CA VAL A 245 -16.13 37.43 14.58
C VAL A 245 -16.54 38.86 14.25
N ASN A 246 -16.63 39.16 12.96
CA ASN A 246 -16.80 40.52 12.48
C ASN A 246 -18.04 40.68 11.58
N GLY A 247 -18.84 41.71 11.83
CA GLY A 247 -19.77 42.23 10.83
C GLY A 247 -21.08 41.48 10.68
N PHE A 248 -21.63 40.92 11.76
CA PHE A 248 -22.90 40.17 11.75
C PHE A 248 -24.01 40.85 12.56
N GLU A 249 -25.27 40.69 12.14
CA GLU A 249 -26.45 40.96 12.96
C GLU A 249 -26.97 39.67 13.59
N PHE A 250 -27.02 39.63 14.92
CA PHE A 250 -27.59 38.53 15.68
C PHE A 250 -29.11 38.65 15.72
N THR A 251 -29.81 37.58 15.37
CA THR A 251 -31.28 37.55 15.32
C THR A 251 -31.92 36.87 16.52
N GLY A 252 -31.13 36.32 17.44
CA GLY A 252 -31.66 35.68 18.64
C GLY A 252 -30.62 35.41 19.74
N ALA A 253 -31.11 34.88 20.85
CA ALA A 253 -30.29 34.39 21.95
C ALA A 253 -30.94 33.13 22.55
N PRO A 254 -30.23 32.00 22.64
CA PRO A 254 -30.81 30.76 23.13
C PRO A 254 -31.15 30.85 24.62
N ALA A 255 -32.06 30.00 25.11
CA ALA A 255 -32.43 29.97 26.53
C ALA A 255 -31.32 29.42 27.44
N ASN A 256 -30.40 28.64 26.88
CA ASN A 256 -29.18 28.20 27.54
C ASN A 256 -28.09 29.28 27.43
N ARG A 257 -26.90 29.07 28.03
CA ARG A 257 -25.72 29.96 27.84
C ARG A 257 -25.91 31.40 28.34
N PHE A 258 -26.60 31.53 29.48
CA PHE A 258 -26.95 32.81 30.10
C PHE A 258 -27.75 33.73 29.16
N ASN A 259 -28.62 33.15 28.31
CA ASN A 259 -29.55 33.93 27.52
C ASN A 259 -28.88 34.97 26.61
N SER A 260 -27.69 34.68 26.07
CA SER A 260 -26.83 35.69 25.42
C SER A 260 -26.72 35.49 23.92
N SER A 261 -26.77 36.58 23.16
CA SER A 261 -26.61 36.56 21.69
C SER A 261 -25.17 36.27 21.28
N VAL A 262 -24.22 36.69 22.12
CA VAL A 262 -22.86 36.19 22.07
C VAL A 262 -22.44 35.71 23.44
N ARG A 263 -22.06 34.44 23.52
CA ARG A 263 -21.50 33.85 24.74
C ARG A 263 -20.04 33.48 24.51
N ILE A 264 -19.17 34.02 25.35
CA ILE A 264 -17.78 33.55 25.50
C ILE A 264 -17.65 32.90 26.87
N ASN A 265 -17.22 31.64 26.89
CA ASN A 265 -17.11 30.87 28.12
C ASN A 265 -15.77 30.13 28.17
N GLU A 266 -15.03 30.29 29.26
CA GLU A 266 -13.77 29.57 29.50
C GLU A 266 -12.82 29.65 28.29
N ASN A 267 -12.73 30.81 27.65
CA ASN A 267 -11.94 31.00 26.43
C ASN A 267 -10.62 31.72 26.76
N PRO A 268 -9.51 30.99 26.97
CA PRO A 268 -8.25 31.60 27.38
C PRO A 268 -7.58 32.41 26.27
N GLY A 269 -7.82 32.07 24.99
CA GLY A 269 -7.33 32.84 23.86
C GLY A 269 -8.04 34.18 23.69
N PHE A 270 -7.40 35.12 23.01
CA PHE A 270 -8.02 36.40 22.66
C PHE A 270 -9.25 36.17 21.78
N PHE A 271 -10.38 36.77 22.15
CA PHE A 271 -11.59 36.77 21.33
C PHE A 271 -12.09 38.18 21.09
N GLU A 272 -12.41 38.51 19.85
CA GLU A 272 -12.98 39.80 19.50
C GLU A 272 -14.30 39.65 18.76
N ILE A 273 -15.26 40.48 19.13
CA ILE A 273 -16.48 40.74 18.36
C ILE A 273 -16.36 42.16 17.83
N ALA A 274 -16.36 42.30 16.51
CA ALA A 274 -16.21 43.60 15.85
C ALA A 274 -17.40 43.89 14.94
N LEU A 275 -17.82 45.16 14.83
CA LEU A 275 -18.83 45.63 13.85
C LEU A 275 -20.15 44.84 13.85
N CYS A 276 -20.49 44.18 14.95
CA CYS A 276 -21.68 43.33 15.04
C CYS A 276 -22.88 44.11 15.61
N ARG A 277 -24.09 43.64 15.28
CA ARG A 277 -25.37 44.23 15.69
C ARG A 277 -26.18 43.22 16.50
N CYS A 278 -26.83 43.68 17.55
CA CYS A 278 -27.77 42.91 18.36
C CYS A 278 -28.95 43.79 18.77
N VAL A 279 -29.90 43.99 17.85
CA VAL A 279 -30.92 45.05 17.97
C VAL A 279 -32.34 44.54 18.22
N PHE A 280 -32.58 43.23 18.09
CA PHE A 280 -33.90 42.64 18.38
C PHE A 280 -34.34 42.93 19.83
N VAL A 281 -35.64 43.11 20.06
CA VAL A 281 -36.17 43.54 21.35
C VAL A 281 -36.47 42.34 22.24
N ASP A 282 -35.62 42.11 23.25
CA ASP A 282 -35.87 41.11 24.30
C ASP A 282 -35.04 41.42 25.56
N THR A 283 -35.67 42.05 26.55
CA THR A 283 -35.03 42.45 27.81
C THR A 283 -34.85 41.29 28.79
N THR A 284 -35.15 40.05 28.39
CA THR A 284 -34.77 38.84 29.15
C THR A 284 -33.43 38.25 28.69
N LYS A 285 -32.91 38.76 27.56
CA LYS A 285 -31.68 38.28 26.92
C LYS A 285 -30.55 39.27 27.08
N ASN A 286 -29.32 38.77 27.01
CA ASN A 286 -28.11 39.57 27.01
C ASN A 286 -27.58 39.75 25.59
N GLY A 287 -26.85 40.84 25.36
CA GLY A 287 -26.09 41.04 24.15
C GLY A 287 -24.87 40.14 24.15
N VAL A 288 -23.82 40.56 24.84
CA VAL A 288 -22.57 39.80 25.03
C VAL A 288 -22.46 39.38 26.49
N ALA A 289 -22.17 38.09 26.74
CA ALA A 289 -21.81 37.58 28.05
C ALA A 289 -20.46 36.87 28.02
N VAL A 290 -19.60 37.23 28.98
CA VAL A 290 -18.25 36.70 29.14
C VAL A 290 -18.11 36.05 30.51
N THR A 291 -17.59 34.82 30.53
CA THR A 291 -17.36 34.06 31.76
C THR A 291 -16.02 33.33 31.65
N GLY A 292 -15.14 33.42 32.67
CA GLY A 292 -13.86 32.71 32.69
C GLY A 292 -12.95 33.00 31.49
N SER A 293 -13.02 34.19 30.89
CA SER A 293 -12.30 34.51 29.64
C SER A 293 -11.50 35.80 29.79
N PRO A 294 -10.16 35.72 29.87
CA PRO A 294 -9.31 36.82 30.34
C PRO A 294 -8.92 37.84 29.27
N SER A 295 -9.39 37.69 28.02
CA SER A 295 -9.00 38.57 26.91
C SER A 295 -10.11 38.62 25.87
N VAL A 296 -11.14 39.44 26.13
CA VAL A 296 -12.27 39.61 25.23
C VAL A 296 -12.47 41.08 24.88
N ASP A 297 -12.60 41.38 23.59
CA ASP A 297 -12.88 42.72 23.10
C ASP A 297 -14.23 42.77 22.37
N VAL A 298 -15.00 43.82 22.64
CA VAL A 298 -16.21 44.20 21.90
C VAL A 298 -15.94 45.57 21.29
N TYR A 299 -15.72 45.60 19.98
CA TYR A 299 -15.27 46.77 19.24
C TYR A 299 -16.32 47.20 18.20
N GLN A 300 -16.70 48.48 18.21
CA GLN A 300 -17.60 49.06 17.20
C GLN A 300 -18.93 48.29 17.00
N CYS A 301 -19.49 47.74 18.07
CA CYS A 301 -20.74 46.98 18.02
C CYS A 301 -21.96 47.85 18.39
N GLU A 302 -23.14 47.48 17.88
CA GLU A 302 -24.43 48.03 18.31
C GLU A 302 -25.23 46.97 19.06
N ILE A 303 -25.48 47.17 20.36
CA ILE A 303 -26.30 46.25 21.16
C ILE A 303 -27.41 47.03 21.85
N SER A 304 -28.65 46.71 21.49
CA SER A 304 -29.84 47.42 21.93
C SER A 304 -30.88 46.46 22.49
N ASN A 305 -31.73 46.97 23.37
CA ASN A 305 -32.93 46.30 23.87
C ASN A 305 -32.68 44.95 24.56
N LYS A 306 -31.59 44.85 25.32
CA LYS A 306 -31.19 43.67 26.13
C LYS A 306 -31.25 43.94 27.62
N LEU A 307 -31.26 42.88 28.43
CA LEU A 307 -31.08 42.97 29.88
C LEU A 307 -29.72 43.60 30.20
N PHE A 308 -28.64 42.92 29.80
CA PHE A 308 -27.28 43.47 29.81
C PHE A 308 -26.81 43.62 28.37
N ALA A 309 -26.35 44.83 28.00
CA ALA A 309 -25.71 45.01 26.70
C ALA A 309 -24.39 44.21 26.67
N CYS A 310 -23.55 44.38 27.70
CA CYS A 310 -22.44 43.49 28.01
C CYS A 310 -22.44 43.05 29.48
N PHE A 311 -22.18 41.75 29.70
CA PHE A 311 -22.04 41.13 31.01
C PHE A 311 -20.69 40.40 31.10
N SER A 312 -19.91 40.64 32.16
CA SER A 312 -18.63 39.99 32.41
C SER A 312 -18.63 39.32 33.78
N SER A 313 -18.03 38.14 33.88
CA SER A 313 -18.05 37.34 35.11
C SER A 313 -16.88 36.38 35.29
N TYR A 314 -16.61 35.98 36.53
CA TYR A 314 -15.64 34.92 36.89
C TYR A 314 -14.25 35.14 36.28
N ALA A 315 -13.51 36.12 36.79
CA ALA A 315 -12.15 36.44 36.33
C ALA A 315 -12.03 36.68 34.81
N SER A 316 -13.08 37.25 34.21
CA SER A 316 -13.05 37.67 32.81
C SER A 316 -12.51 39.10 32.68
N HIS A 317 -11.93 39.40 31.53
CA HIS A 317 -11.59 40.78 31.17
C HIS A 317 -12.26 41.10 29.84
N LEU A 318 -13.16 42.09 29.89
CA LEU A 318 -13.94 42.55 28.75
C LEU A 318 -13.64 44.01 28.48
N THR A 319 -13.02 44.30 27.34
CA THR A 319 -12.86 45.66 26.83
C THR A 319 -14.03 46.00 25.91
N VAL A 320 -14.63 47.17 26.08
CA VAL A 320 -15.70 47.67 25.20
C VAL A 320 -15.30 49.02 24.63
N GLN A 321 -15.28 49.13 23.29
CA GLN A 321 -14.81 50.30 22.57
C GLN A 321 -15.79 50.66 21.45
N ASP A 322 -15.99 51.97 21.21
CA ASP A 322 -16.87 52.52 20.16
C ASP A 322 -18.27 51.88 20.10
N PHE A 323 -18.85 51.69 21.28
CA PHE A 323 -20.07 50.91 21.46
C PHE A 323 -21.35 51.76 21.32
N LEU A 324 -22.21 51.36 20.39
CA LEU A 324 -23.53 51.94 20.18
C LEU A 324 -24.63 51.08 20.82
N GLY A 325 -25.79 51.70 21.05
CA GLY A 325 -27.00 50.98 21.42
C GLY A 325 -27.82 51.66 22.51
N SER A 326 -29.11 51.35 22.53
CA SER A 326 -30.11 51.99 23.41
C SER A 326 -31.14 50.98 23.91
N GLY A 327 -31.94 51.35 24.91
CA GLY A 327 -33.03 50.52 25.41
C GLY A 327 -32.59 49.27 26.21
N ASN A 328 -31.29 49.13 26.52
CA ASN A 328 -30.82 48.08 27.41
C ASN A 328 -31.18 48.42 28.87
N SER A 329 -31.61 47.44 29.66
CA SER A 329 -31.88 47.65 31.09
C SER A 329 -30.62 48.05 31.85
N TYR A 330 -29.48 47.47 31.45
CA TYR A 330 -28.17 47.80 31.95
C TYR A 330 -27.17 47.82 30.79
N ARG A 331 -26.35 48.86 30.72
CA ARG A 331 -25.30 48.96 29.69
C ARG A 331 -24.19 47.94 29.93
N PHE A 332 -23.60 47.95 31.12
CA PHE A 332 -22.51 47.05 31.50
C PHE A 332 -22.75 46.46 32.90
N ARG A 333 -22.37 45.20 33.11
CA ARG A 333 -22.39 44.56 34.43
C ARG A 333 -21.22 43.61 34.61
N GLY A 334 -20.42 43.82 35.66
CA GLY A 334 -19.41 42.89 36.16
C GLY A 334 -19.94 42.07 37.34
N SER A 335 -19.40 40.87 37.55
CA SER A 335 -19.73 40.00 38.70
C SER A 335 -18.63 38.97 38.97
N GLY A 336 -18.34 38.65 40.24
CA GLY A 336 -17.39 37.57 40.56
C GLY A 336 -15.98 37.79 39.99
N GLY A 337 -15.47 39.02 40.06
CA GLY A 337 -14.12 39.38 39.63
C GLY A 337 -13.93 39.58 38.13
N GLY A 338 -15.00 39.86 37.38
CA GLY A 338 -14.96 40.26 35.98
C GLY A 338 -15.63 41.59 35.72
#